data_AF-A0A8J6E5H4-F1
#
_entry.id   AF-A0A8J6E5H4-F1
#
_cell.length_a   1.000
_cell.length_b   1.000
_cell.length_c   1.000
_cell.angle_alpha   90.00
_cell.angle_beta   90.00
_cell.angle_gamma   90.00
#
_symmetry.space_group_name_H-M   'P 1'
#
loop_
_entity.id
_entity.type
_entity.pdbx_description
1 polymer ?
#
loop_
_entity_poly.entity_id
_entity_poly.type
_entity_poly.pdbx_seq_one_letter_code
_entity_poly.pdbx_strand_id
1 'polypeptide(L)'
;MSCNYDCDALIATCTVLDTISCTGDRTFTQELNRYEGSACYIDSREGTRSYVVALLLSLFLGWTGIDRLYTGHVALALLKFMTFAFNWYGWALDFILLLTQRTSPVNGVWVVPDYLPRLWRPTRW
;
A
#
# COMPACT_ATOMS: atom_id res chain seq x y z
N MET A 1 -4.73 23.41 -14.42
CA MET A 1 -3.59 23.27 -13.51
C MET A 1 -2.80 22.07 -13.99
N SER A 2 -1.51 22.23 -14.26
CA SER A 2 -0.61 21.14 -14.64
C SER A 2 0.44 21.03 -13.55
N CYS A 3 0.67 19.85 -12.98
CA CYS A 3 1.70 19.64 -11.96
C CYS A 3 2.77 18.71 -12.51
N ASN A 4 4.02 19.16 -12.44
CA ASN A 4 5.20 18.37 -12.78
C ASN A 4 5.89 17.93 -11.49
N TYR A 5 6.35 16.68 -11.45
CA TYR A 5 6.94 16.06 -10.26
C TYR A 5 8.43 15.84 -10.48
N ASP A 6 9.27 16.38 -9.59
CA ASP A 6 10.71 16.09 -9.54
C ASP A 6 10.99 15.16 -8.35
N CYS A 7 11.36 13.93 -8.68
CA CYS A 7 11.52 12.86 -7.70
C CYS A 7 12.92 12.81 -7.09
N ASP A 8 13.92 13.44 -7.70
CA ASP A 8 15.26 13.54 -7.13
C ASP A 8 15.31 14.63 -6.06
N ALA A 9 14.62 15.75 -6.32
CA ALA A 9 14.51 16.87 -5.39
C ALA A 9 13.32 16.77 -4.40
N LEU A 10 12.45 15.76 -4.53
CA LEU A 10 11.23 15.60 -3.70
C LEU A 10 10.35 16.87 -3.71
N ILE A 11 10.12 17.45 -4.88
CA ILE A 11 9.28 18.64 -5.04
C ILE A 11 8.25 18.45 -6.14
N ALA A 12 7.05 19.00 -5.93
CA ALA A 12 6.04 19.12 -6.96
C ALA A 12 5.92 20.58 -7.38
N THR A 13 5.96 20.82 -8.69
CA THR A 13 5.82 22.15 -9.30
C THR A 13 4.50 22.23 -10.04
N CYS A 14 3.56 23.00 -9.52
CA CYS A 14 2.23 23.15 -10.12
C CYS A 14 2.10 24.51 -10.80
N THR A 15 1.71 24.50 -12.07
CA THR A 15 1.46 25.69 -12.88
C THR A 15 -0.05 25.89 -13.08
N VAL A 16 -0.46 27.15 -13.01
CA VAL A 16 -1.84 27.56 -13.29
C VAL A 16 -2.15 27.38 -14.79
N LEU A 17 -3.42 27.15 -15.13
CA LEU A 17 -3.84 27.02 -16.54
C LEU A 17 -3.65 28.37 -17.27
N ASP A 18 -3.21 28.33 -18.53
CA ASP A 18 -2.84 29.55 -19.27
C ASP A 18 -3.99 30.54 -19.48
N THR A 19 -5.23 30.06 -19.43
CA THR A 19 -6.46 30.84 -19.65
C THR A 19 -6.84 31.79 -18.50
N ILE A 20 -6.15 31.73 -17.36
CA ILE A 20 -6.47 32.52 -16.17
C ILE A 20 -5.33 33.52 -15.89
N SER A 21 -5.67 34.81 -15.77
CA SER A 21 -4.72 35.88 -15.45
C SER A 21 -4.45 35.92 -13.94
N CYS A 22 -3.22 35.60 -13.53
CA CYS A 22 -2.76 35.70 -12.15
C CYS A 22 -1.89 36.95 -11.99
N THR A 23 -2.04 37.67 -10.89
CA THR A 23 -1.14 38.77 -10.51
C THR A 23 -0.01 38.18 -9.66
N GLY A 24 1.20 38.12 -10.18
CA GLY A 24 2.38 37.56 -9.49
C GLY A 24 2.86 36.24 -10.09
N ASP A 25 3.56 35.43 -9.28
CA ASP A 25 4.10 34.14 -9.70
C ASP A 25 2.97 33.15 -10.06
N ARG A 26 3.15 32.40 -11.16
CA ARG A 26 2.17 31.43 -11.69
C ARG A 26 2.54 30.00 -11.32
N THR A 27 3.63 29.83 -10.57
CA THR A 27 4.18 28.54 -10.18
C THR A 27 4.12 28.39 -8.67
N PHE A 28 3.60 27.25 -8.21
CA PHE A 28 3.56 26.88 -6.80
C PHE A 28 4.41 25.64 -6.62
N THR A 29 5.44 25.75 -5.79
CA THR A 29 6.26 24.60 -5.39
C THR A 29 5.79 24.09 -4.04
N GLN A 30 5.63 22.78 -3.92
CA GLN A 30 5.35 22.13 -2.66
C GLN A 30 6.43 21.08 -2.39
N GLU A 31 7.05 21.16 -1.22
CA GLU A 31 7.95 20.10 -0.74
C GLU A 31 7.12 18.84 -0.52
N LEU A 32 7.50 17.77 -1.22
CA LEU A 32 6.94 16.46 -0.98
C LEU A 32 7.65 15.90 0.24
N ASN A 33 6.97 15.95 1.38
CA ASN A 33 7.37 15.12 2.50
C ASN A 33 7.44 13.67 2.02
N ARG A 34 8.51 12.97 2.40
CA ARG A 34 8.65 11.52 2.21
C ARG A 34 7.59 10.81 3.06
N TYR A 35 6.36 10.88 2.59
CA TYR A 35 5.21 10.15 3.08
C TYR A 35 4.82 9.15 2.00
N GLU A 36 4.39 7.98 2.45
CA GLU A 36 4.08 6.78 1.65
C GLU A 36 2.84 6.99 0.77
N GLY A 37 2.94 7.91 -0.20
CA GLY A 37 1.85 8.32 -1.07
C GLY A 37 2.09 9.55 -1.95
N SER A 38 3.34 10.05 -2.08
CA SER A 38 3.67 11.09 -3.06
C SER A 38 3.70 10.55 -4.50
N ALA A 39 3.41 11.41 -5.47
CA ALA A 39 3.37 11.10 -6.91
C ALA A 39 4.72 10.65 -7.50
N CYS A 40 5.79 10.75 -6.71
CA CYS A 40 7.05 10.10 -6.96
C CYS A 40 7.03 8.73 -6.30
N TYR A 41 6.68 7.70 -7.08
CA TYR A 41 6.85 6.31 -6.67
C TYR A 41 8.37 6.05 -6.52
N ILE A 42 8.88 6.27 -5.31
CA ILE A 42 10.19 5.77 -4.94
C ILE A 42 9.99 4.28 -4.66
N ASP A 43 10.53 3.44 -5.55
CA ASP A 43 10.73 2.01 -5.35
C ASP A 43 11.62 1.81 -4.11
N SER A 44 10.99 1.91 -2.95
CA SER A 44 11.64 1.84 -1.66
C SER A 44 11.85 0.35 -1.38
N ARG A 45 12.95 -0.19 -1.89
CA ARG A 45 13.30 -1.63 -1.86
C ARG A 45 13.32 -2.30 -0.49
N GLU A 46 13.01 -1.60 0.58
CA GLU A 46 12.85 -2.17 1.91
C GLU A 46 11.39 -2.07 2.35
N GLY A 47 10.63 -3.14 2.10
CA GLY A 47 9.31 -3.34 2.70
C GLY A 47 8.11 -3.31 1.76
N THR A 48 8.30 -2.88 0.51
CA THR A 48 7.25 -2.89 -0.51
C THR A 48 6.84 -4.31 -0.86
N ARG A 49 5.55 -4.63 -0.70
CA ARG A 49 5.00 -5.96 -0.98
C ARG A 49 3.86 -5.85 -1.98
N SER A 50 3.81 -6.81 -2.90
CA SER A 50 2.73 -6.86 -3.90
C SER A 50 1.46 -7.39 -3.26
N TYR A 51 0.39 -6.60 -3.35
CA TYR A 51 -0.92 -6.96 -2.82
C TYR A 51 -1.49 -8.20 -3.51
N VAL A 52 -1.31 -8.28 -4.84
CA VAL A 52 -1.78 -9.41 -5.66
C VAL A 52 -1.07 -10.71 -5.25
N VAL A 53 0.24 -10.64 -4.99
CA VAL A 53 1.02 -11.80 -4.53
C VAL A 53 0.50 -12.27 -3.16
N ALA A 54 0.24 -11.36 -2.23
CA ALA A 54 -0.31 -11.71 -0.92
C ALA A 54 -1.71 -12.34 -1.03
N LEU A 55 -2.57 -11.86 -1.93
CA LEU A 55 -3.88 -12.45 -2.20
C LEU A 55 -3.78 -13.86 -2.76
N LEU A 56 -2.92 -14.08 -3.75
CA LEU A 56 -2.71 -15.42 -4.31
C LEU A 56 -2.13 -16.37 -3.26
N LEU A 57 -1.19 -15.88 -2.45
CA LEU A 57 -0.59 -16.67 -1.38
C LEU A 57 -1.60 -17.04 -0.28
N SER A 58 -2.53 -16.12 0.05
CA SER A 58 -3.63 -16.39 0.97
C SER A 58 -4.65 -17.39 0.38
N LEU A 59 -4.94 -17.31 -0.92
CA LEU A 59 -5.84 -18.23 -1.60
C LEU A 59 -5.28 -19.67 -1.64
N PHE A 60 -4.04 -19.84 -2.08
CA PHE A 60 -3.46 -21.18 -2.29
C PHE A 60 -2.78 -21.77 -1.05
N LEU A 61 -2.12 -20.94 -0.24
CA LEU A 61 -1.32 -21.36 0.91
C LEU A 61 -1.85 -20.80 2.25
N GLY A 62 -3.01 -20.15 2.29
CA GLY A 62 -3.52 -19.56 3.54
C GLY A 62 -3.97 -20.59 4.58
N TRP A 63 -4.31 -21.82 4.17
CA TRP A 63 -4.52 -22.98 5.07
C TRP A 63 -3.24 -23.44 5.78
N THR A 64 -2.07 -22.93 5.36
CA THR A 64 -0.78 -23.10 6.04
C THR A 64 -0.34 -21.81 6.74
N GLY A 65 -1.05 -20.69 6.58
CA GLY A 65 -0.69 -19.40 7.19
C GLY A 65 0.58 -18.73 6.64
N ILE A 66 1.14 -19.21 5.52
CA ILE A 66 2.34 -18.64 4.88
C ILE A 66 2.11 -17.20 4.38
N ASP A 67 0.87 -16.85 4.05
CA ASP A 67 0.45 -15.50 3.68
C ASP A 67 0.72 -14.46 4.78
N ARG A 68 0.59 -14.85 6.06
CA ARG A 68 0.90 -13.97 7.20
C ARG A 68 2.39 -13.84 7.47
N LEU A 69 3.19 -14.86 7.18
CA LEU A 69 4.65 -14.75 7.19
C LEU A 69 5.15 -13.74 6.14
N TYR A 70 4.55 -13.76 4.94
CA TYR A 70 4.90 -12.83 3.88
C TYR A 70 4.68 -11.37 4.28
N THR A 71 3.63 -11.08 5.05
CA THR A 71 3.30 -9.72 5.53
C THR A 71 4.04 -9.29 6.80
N GLY A 72 4.81 -10.18 7.43
CA GLY A 72 5.55 -9.91 8.67
C GLY A 72 4.84 -10.30 9.97
N HIS A 73 3.65 -10.90 9.90
CA HIS A 73 2.85 -11.31 11.06
C HIS A 73 3.21 -12.72 11.53
N VAL A 74 4.44 -12.89 12.03
CA VAL A 74 4.99 -14.21 12.41
C VAL A 74 4.24 -14.86 13.57
N ALA A 75 3.86 -14.09 14.59
CA ALA A 75 3.12 -14.60 15.75
C ALA A 75 1.75 -15.17 15.36
N LEU A 76 1.05 -14.50 14.43
CA LEU A 76 -0.25 -14.96 13.93
C LEU A 76 -0.12 -16.21 13.06
N ALA A 77 0.95 -16.31 12.26
CA ALA A 77 1.23 -17.51 11.49
C ALA A 77 1.50 -18.70 12.42
N LEU A 78 2.34 -18.52 13.45
CA LEU A 78 2.68 -19.58 14.40
C LEU A 78 1.47 -20.03 15.23
N LEU A 79 0.60 -19.09 15.64
CA LEU A 79 -0.64 -19.40 16.35
C LEU A 79 -1.56 -20.31 15.52
N LYS A 80 -1.69 -20.05 14.21
CA LYS A 80 -2.48 -20.91 13.30
C LYS A 80 -1.88 -22.30 13.12
N PHE A 81 -0.55 -22.40 13.02
CA PHE A 81 0.14 -23.68 12.96
C PHE A 81 -0.06 -24.50 14.24
N MET A 82 -0.04 -23.86 15.42
CA MET A 82 -0.22 -24.55 16.69
C MET A 82 -1.67 -24.99 16.92
N THR A 83 -2.65 -24.25 16.39
CA THR A 83 -4.05 -24.54 16.66
C THR A 83 -4.64 -25.63 15.76
N PHE A 84 -4.18 -25.85 14.52
CA PHE A 84 -4.59 -26.88 13.51
C PHE A 84 -6.12 -27.13 13.31
N ALA A 85 -6.98 -26.61 14.18
CA ALA A 85 -8.32 -27.10 14.48
C ALA A 85 -9.42 -26.24 13.85
N PHE A 86 -9.06 -25.12 13.23
CA PHE A 86 -10.00 -24.19 12.58
C PHE A 86 -9.55 -23.80 11.17
N ASN A 87 -8.92 -24.73 10.45
CA ASN A 87 -8.17 -24.42 9.24
C ASN A 87 -9.02 -23.83 8.09
N TRP A 88 -10.32 -24.07 8.08
CA TRP A 88 -11.25 -23.46 7.11
C TRP A 88 -11.71 -22.06 7.52
N TYR A 89 -12.12 -21.88 8.77
CA TYR A 89 -12.65 -20.62 9.27
C TYR A 89 -11.57 -19.54 9.41
N GLY A 90 -10.39 -19.91 9.90
CA GLY A 90 -9.25 -19.00 10.00
C GLY A 90 -8.80 -18.55 8.60
N TRP A 91 -8.65 -19.48 7.67
CA TRP A 91 -8.34 -19.17 6.28
C TRP A 91 -9.34 -18.18 5.65
N ALA A 92 -10.65 -18.44 5.79
CA ALA A 92 -11.68 -17.59 5.23
C ALA A 92 -11.67 -16.17 5.83
N LEU A 93 -11.50 -16.03 7.16
CA LEU A 93 -11.41 -14.74 7.83
C LEU A 93 -10.18 -13.95 7.35
N ASP A 94 -9.03 -14.60 7.24
CA ASP A 94 -7.81 -13.96 6.78
C ASP A 94 -7.90 -13.51 5.31
N PHE A 95 -8.49 -14.33 4.46
CA PHE A 95 -8.73 -13.98 3.06
C PHE A 95 -9.66 -12.76 2.95
N ILE A 96 -10.75 -12.72 3.70
CA ILE A 96 -11.70 -11.57 3.72
C ILE A 96 -11.00 -10.31 4.26
N LEU A 97 -10.19 -10.41 5.31
CA LEU A 97 -9.44 -9.28 5.87
C LEU A 97 -8.40 -8.73 4.89
N LEU A 98 -7.78 -9.59 4.07
CA LEU A 98 -6.84 -9.17 3.03
C LEU A 98 -7.58 -8.55 1.84
N LEU A 99 -8.69 -9.16 1.38
CA LEU A 99 -9.54 -8.64 0.30
C LEU A 99 -10.13 -7.27 0.62
N THR A 100 -10.56 -7.07 1.85
CA THR A 100 -11.08 -5.77 2.33
C THR A 100 -9.98 -4.72 2.51
N GLN A 101 -8.72 -5.04 2.19
CA GLN A 101 -7.55 -4.17 2.32
C GLN A 101 -7.36 -3.61 3.73
N ARG A 102 -7.90 -4.30 4.74
CA ARG A 102 -7.92 -3.81 6.13
C ARG A 102 -6.59 -4.03 6.84
N THR A 103 -5.81 -5.01 6.40
CA THR A 103 -4.51 -5.32 6.98
C THR A 103 -3.38 -4.76 6.13
N SER A 104 -2.53 -3.92 6.72
CA SER A 104 -1.28 -3.44 6.13
C SER A 104 -0.11 -4.38 6.47
N PRO A 105 0.97 -4.39 5.67
CA PRO A 105 2.22 -5.04 6.05
C PRO A 105 2.82 -4.37 7.29
N VAL A 106 3.59 -5.11 8.10
CA VAL A 106 4.22 -4.56 9.32
C VAL A 106 5.30 -3.52 8.96
N ASN A 107 6.07 -3.80 7.90
CA ASN A 107 7.21 -2.97 7.48
C ASN A 107 7.04 -2.58 6.01
N GLY A 108 6.11 -1.67 5.68
CA GLY A 108 5.99 -1.08 4.34
C GLY A 108 4.57 -1.03 3.79
N VAL A 109 4.43 -0.55 2.55
CA VAL A 109 3.14 -0.40 1.84
C VAL A 109 2.83 -1.50 0.84
N TRP A 110 1.53 -1.65 0.60
CA TRP A 110 1.00 -2.44 -0.50
C TRP A 110 1.17 -1.73 -1.84
N VAL A 111 1.79 -2.42 -2.80
CA VAL A 111 1.64 -2.05 -4.21
C VAL A 111 0.35 -2.66 -4.71
N VAL A 112 -0.63 -1.79 -4.91
CA VAL A 112 -1.93 -2.13 -5.48
C VAL A 112 -1.94 -1.66 -6.94
N PRO A 113 -2.24 -2.54 -7.90
CA PRO A 113 -2.38 -2.15 -9.31
C PRO A 113 -3.53 -1.18 -9.53
N ASP A 114 -3.42 -0.29 -10.51
CA ASP A 114 -4.41 0.77 -10.77
C ASP A 114 -5.80 0.25 -11.17
N TYR A 115 -5.90 -1.00 -11.64
CA TYR A 115 -7.19 -1.65 -11.94
C TYR A 115 -7.95 -2.12 -10.70
N LEU A 116 -7.34 -2.11 -9.51
CA LEU A 116 -8.01 -2.46 -8.26
C LEU A 116 -8.48 -1.20 -7.52
N PRO A 117 -9.78 -1.10 -7.16
CA PRO A 117 -10.24 -0.01 -6.32
C PRO A 117 -9.61 -0.08 -4.92
N ARG A 118 -9.11 1.05 -4.43
CA ARG A 118 -8.64 1.16 -3.05
C ARG A 118 -9.85 1.34 -2.14
N LEU A 119 -10.18 0.30 -1.38
CA LEU A 119 -11.34 0.26 -0.49
C LEU A 119 -11.05 0.88 0.88
N TRP A 120 -9.78 0.95 1.27
CA TRP A 120 -9.36 1.44 2.58
C TRP A 120 -8.04 2.22 2.48
N ARG A 121 -7.95 3.36 3.19
CA ARG A 121 -6.67 4.06 3.41
C ARG A 121 -6.10 3.62 4.76
N PRO A 122 -4.94 2.93 4.82
CA PRO A 122 -4.42 2.42 6.08
C PRO A 122 -4.13 3.56 7.05
N THR A 123 -4.83 3.58 8.18
CA THR A 123 -4.45 4.37 9.36
C THR A 123 -3.26 3.67 10.00
N ARG A 124 -2.10 4.34 10.00
CA ARG A 124 -0.90 3.89 10.71
C ARG A 124 -1.16 4.07 12.21
N TRP A 125 -1.54 3.00 12.90
CA TRP A 125 -1.58 2.90 14.37
C TRP A 125 -0.23 2.44 14.91
#